data_AF-A0A9E3ZVT3-F1
#
_entry.id   AF-A0A9E3ZVT3-F1
#
_cell.length_a   1.000
_cell.length_b   1.000
_cell.length_c   1.000
_cell.angle_alpha   90.00
_cell.angle_beta   90.00
_cell.angle_gamma   90.00
#
_symmetry.space_group_name_H-M   'P 1'
#
loop_
_entity.id
_entity.type
_entity.pdbx_description
1 polymer ?
#
loop_
_entity_poly.entity_id
_entity_poly.type
_entity_poly.pdbx_seq_one_letter_code
_entity_poly.pdbx_strand_id
1 'polypeptide(L)' 'MIRGVGFELSVYDAACLEVALRRSLPLATLDRRLFAAAESRGVATVRLPG' A
#
# COMPACT_ATOMS: atom_id res chain seq x y z
N MET A 1 6.64 5.31 -16.12
CA MET A 1 5.86 5.81 -14.96
C MET A 1 4.40 5.83 -15.37
N ILE A 2 3.61 4.83 -14.96
CA ILE A 2 2.21 4.68 -15.36
C ILE A 2 1.36 5.53 -14.40
N ARG A 3 0.63 6.54 -14.92
CA ARG A 3 -0.17 7.47 -14.10
C ARG A 3 -1.58 6.91 -13.90
N GLY A 4 -1.85 6.38 -12.71
CA GLY A 4 -3.20 6.12 -12.19
C GLY A 4 -3.53 7.15 -11.12
N VAL A 5 -4.75 7.70 -11.14
CA VAL A 5 -5.24 8.68 -10.16
C VAL A 5 -5.24 8.03 -8.76
N GLY A 6 -4.44 8.57 -7.84
CA GLY A 6 -4.40 8.17 -6.44
C GLY A 6 -3.05 7.57 -6.01
N PHE A 7 -2.26 8.40 -5.32
CA PHE A 7 -0.94 8.12 -4.75
C PHE A 7 0.14 7.75 -5.79
N GLU A 8 1.13 8.62 -6.01
CA GLU A 8 2.31 8.33 -6.83
C GLU A 8 3.15 7.21 -6.20
N LEU A 9 2.70 5.96 -6.39
CA LEU A 9 3.36 4.75 -5.92
C LEU A 9 4.34 4.25 -6.97
N SER A 10 5.47 3.70 -6.52
CA SER A 10 6.33 2.91 -7.40
C SER A 10 5.57 1.69 -7.91
N VAL A 11 6.02 1.12 -9.03
CA VAL A 11 5.52 -0.18 -9.51
C VAL A 11 5.65 -1.25 -8.42
N TYR A 12 6.73 -1.17 -7.62
CA TYR A 12 6.96 -2.06 -6.50
C TYR A 12 5.88 -1.92 -5.42
N ASP A 13 5.58 -0.69 -4.98
CA ASP A 13 4.59 -0.43 -3.94
C ASP A 13 3.18 -0.81 -4.39
N ALA A 14 2.85 -0.57 -5.66
CA ALA A 14 1.58 -0.97 -6.25
C ALA A 14 1.43 -2.50 -6.27
N ALA A 15 2.49 -3.24 -6.58
CA ALA A 15 2.48 -4.70 -6.54
C ALA A 15 2.33 -5.23 -5.10
N CYS A 16 3.02 -4.62 -4.13
CA CYS A 16 2.85 -4.97 -2.71
C CYS A 16 1.41 -4.74 -2.23
N LEU A 17 0.81 -3.60 -2.61
CA LEU A 17 -0.59 -3.29 -2.27
C LEU A 17 -1.56 -4.29 -2.90
N GLU A 18 -1.34 -4.65 -4.17
CA GLU A 18 -2.19 -5.58 -4.90
C GLU A 18 -2.15 -7.00 -4.32
N VAL A 19 -0.96 -7.47 -3.92
CA VAL A 19 -0.79 -8.74 -3.21
C VAL A 19 -1.49 -8.70 -1.85
N ALA A 20 -1.35 -7.61 -1.09
CA ALA A 20 -2.01 -7.45 0.21
C ALA A 20 -3.54 -7.47 0.08
N LEU A 21 -4.08 -6.79 -0.95
CA LEU A 21 -5.51 -6.79 -1.27
C LEU A 21 -6.03 -8.18 -1.60
N ARG A 22 -5.38 -8.90 -2.53
CA ARG A 22 -5.83 -10.24 -2.96
C ARG A 22 -5.78 -11.27 -1.86
N ARG A 23 -4.80 -11.15 -0.95
CA ARG A 23 -4.59 -12.12 0.13
C ARG A 23 -5.26 -11.71 1.44
N SER A 24 -5.94 -10.57 1.46
CA SER A 24 -6.50 -9.97 2.68
C SER A 24 -5.46 -9.88 3.82
N LEU A 25 -4.22 -9.56 3.46
CA LEU A 25 -3.12 -9.47 4.41
C LEU A 25 -2.94 -8.03 4.90
N PRO A 26 -2.56 -7.84 6.17
CA PRO A 26 -2.18 -6.53 6.65
C PRO A 26 -0.87 -6.08 5.99
N LEU A 27 -0.83 -4.82 5.55
CA LEU A 27 0.36 -4.21 4.95
C LEU A 27 1.24 -3.58 6.03
N ALA A 28 2.42 -4.16 6.25
CA ALA A 28 3.44 -3.62 7.13
C ALA A 28 4.38 -2.72 6.33
N THR A 29 4.23 -1.39 6.43
CA THR A 29 5.09 -0.44 5.73
C THR A 29 5.43 0.78 6.58
N LEU A 30 6.64 1.30 6.39
CA LEU A 30 7.08 2.60 6.91
C LEU A 30 6.80 3.74 5.92
N ASP A 31 6.44 3.41 4.68
CA ASP A 31 6.13 4.40 3.64
C ASP A 31 4.72 4.97 3.87
N ARG A 32 4.67 6.28 4.13
CA ARG A 32 3.43 7.00 4.44
C ARG A 32 2.46 7.05 3.26
N ARG A 33 2.95 7.07 2.02
CA ARG A 33 2.10 7.13 0.82
C ARG A 33 1.45 5.78 0.56
N LEU A 34 2.22 4.70 0.69
CA LEU A 34 1.71 3.33 0.58
C LEU A 34 0.72 3.02 1.70
N PHE A 35 0.99 3.50 2.92
CA PHE A 35 0.05 3.41 4.04
C PHE A 35 -1.28 4.08 3.71
N ALA A 36 -1.26 5.33 3.23
CA ALA A 36 -2.48 6.06 2.86
C ALA A 36 -3.24 5.40 1.70
N ALA A 37 -2.52 4.85 0.72
CA ALA A 37 -3.14 4.11 -0.38
C ALA A 37 -3.79 2.79 0.08
N ALA A 38 -3.18 2.12 1.07
CA ALA A 38 -3.71 0.90 1.68
C ALA A 38 -4.97 1.17 2.49
N GLU A 39 -4.97 2.21 3.34
CA GLU A 39 -6.14 2.64 4.10
C GLU A 39 -7.29 3.08 3.17
N SER A 40 -6.99 3.85 2.12
CA SER A 40 -7.98 4.26 1.12
C SER A 40 -8.63 3.09 0.39
N ARG A 41 -8.02 1.90 0.40
CA ARG A 41 -8.53 0.67 -0.22
C ARG A 41 -9.02 -0.37 0.80
N GLY A 42 -9.13 0.01 2.08
CA GLY A 42 -9.64 -0.87 3.14
C GLY A 42 -8.68 -2.01 3.52
N VAL A 43 -7.39 -1.89 3.20
CA VAL A 43 -6.37 -2.85 3.62
C VAL A 43 -5.94 -2.52 5.05
N ALA A 44 -5.93 -3.52 5.92
CA ALA A 44 -5.39 -3.34 7.27
C ALA A 44 -3.91 -2.96 7.19
N THR A 45 -3.48 -1.93 7.91
CA THR A 45 -2.08 -1.49 7.91
C THR A 45 -1.48 -1.63 9.30
N VAL A 46 -0.25 -2.15 9.38
CA VAL A 46 0.50 -2.21 10.64
C VAL A 46 1.74 -1.33 10.52
N ARG A 47 1.90 -0.43 11.50
CA ARG A 47 3.12 0.37 11.63
C ARG A 47 4.16 -0.48 12.36
N LEU A 48 5.30 -0.71 11.73
CA LEU A 48 6.41 -1.35 12.41
C LEU A 48 7.00 -0.37 13.45
N PRO A 49 7.31 -0.81 14.68
CA PRO A 49 8.08 0.00 15.62
C PRO A 49 9.46 0.25 15.00
N GLY A 50 9.88 1.52 14.99
CA GLY A 50 11.18 1.95 14.48
C GLY A 50 12.33 1.61 15.43
#